data_AF-A0A8B6CNA8-F1
#
_entry.id   AF-A0A8B6CNA8-F1
#
_cell.length_a   1.000
_cell.length_b   1.000
_cell.length_c   1.000
_cell.angle_alpha   90.00
_cell.angle_beta   90.00
_cell.angle_gamma   90.00
#
_symmetry.space_group_name_H-M   'P 1'
#
loop_
_entity.id
_entity.type
_entity.pdbx_description
1 polymer ?
#
loop_
_entity_poly.entity_id
_entity_poly.type
_entity_poly.pdbx_seq_one_letter_code
_entity_poly.pdbx_strand_id
1 'polypeptide(L)'
;IKLELEELGETRKIRLEHSDVKPGAAWAVDKIILEDLFRDDSMEFPVNKNLTLADPGSDISVEIPAHHKNHVWPVNQYVIEVETGDEEGAETSEVIHVNLFGTLGDSGKRYLIHNTEKRSKFQRGQTDTFIIEAVDLGRLEALIVGHHGHSPSSAWFLEKVSVKESVTDTTKYIFPCGSWLLDDNDLGVAELELYMDRVEKEDQNNNADETDGANTEELNTQNDQSNKLTKNNDDNKSPDNTEHRNSDEIDRVET
;
A
#
# COMPACT_ATOMS: atom_id res chain seq x y z
N ILE A 1 15.73 21.63 -6.78
CA ILE A 1 16.85 20.66 -6.77
C ILE A 1 17.42 20.65 -8.19
N LYS A 2 18.76 20.66 -8.37
CA LYS A 2 19.39 20.49 -9.68
C LYS A 2 20.11 19.14 -9.68
N LEU A 3 19.73 18.26 -10.59
CA LEU A 3 20.33 16.92 -10.75
C LEU A 3 21.18 16.92 -12.02
N GLU A 4 22.39 16.39 -11.93
CA GLU A 4 23.24 16.10 -13.10
C GLU A 4 23.12 14.61 -13.38
N LEU A 5 22.43 14.27 -14.46
CA LEU A 5 22.19 12.89 -14.88
C LEU A 5 23.04 12.59 -16.12
N GLU A 6 23.45 11.33 -16.26
CA GLU A 6 24.06 10.82 -17.50
C GLU A 6 23.05 10.84 -18.66
N GLU A 7 23.45 10.42 -19.87
CA GLU A 7 22.54 10.36 -21.01
C GLU A 7 21.35 9.44 -20.71
N LEU A 8 20.20 10.06 -20.41
CA LEU A 8 18.96 9.35 -20.19
C LEU A 8 18.48 8.78 -21.52
N GLY A 9 18.05 7.51 -21.48
CA GLY A 9 17.27 6.92 -22.56
C GLY A 9 15.91 7.60 -22.72
N GLU A 10 14.97 6.92 -23.37
CA GLU A 10 13.59 7.41 -23.46
C GLU A 10 12.94 7.45 -22.06
N THR A 11 12.71 8.65 -21.52
CA THR A 11 12.06 8.85 -20.22
C THR A 11 10.65 8.29 -20.25
N ARG A 12 10.31 7.31 -19.42
CA ARG A 12 8.96 6.72 -19.39
C ARG A 12 8.04 7.35 -18.36
N LYS A 13 8.61 7.70 -17.21
CA LYS A 13 7.91 8.30 -16.07
C LYS A 13 8.89 9.10 -15.22
N ILE A 14 8.33 9.95 -14.36
CA ILE A 14 9.01 10.48 -13.19
C ILE A 14 8.28 9.99 -11.95
N ARG A 15 9.03 9.58 -10.92
CA ARG A 15 8.51 9.32 -9.58
C ARG A 15 8.92 10.45 -8.65
N LEU A 16 7.98 10.94 -7.85
CA LEU A 16 8.25 11.84 -6.74
C LEU A 16 7.79 11.15 -5.46
N GLU A 17 8.70 11.04 -4.49
CA GLU A 17 8.40 10.41 -3.20
C GLU A 17 9.06 11.15 -2.04
N HIS A 18 8.48 10.98 -0.84
CA HIS A 18 9.13 11.31 0.42
C HIS A 18 9.03 10.11 1.38
N SER A 19 9.90 10.07 2.38
CA SER A 19 10.02 8.95 3.32
C SER A 19 9.23 9.12 4.62
N ASP A 20 8.67 10.30 4.89
CA ASP A 20 7.94 10.54 6.13
C ASP A 20 6.55 9.88 6.14
N VAL A 21 6.45 8.76 6.86
CA VAL A 21 5.22 7.97 7.02
C VAL A 21 4.32 8.46 8.17
N LYS A 22 4.70 9.56 8.86
CA LYS A 22 3.95 10.04 10.03
C LYS A 22 2.63 10.71 9.63
N PRO A 23 1.59 10.63 10.49
CA PRO A 23 0.37 11.40 10.30
C PRO A 23 0.69 12.90 10.22
N GLY A 24 0.24 13.54 9.14
CA GLY A 24 0.44 14.98 8.89
C GLY A 24 1.66 15.34 8.04
N ALA A 25 2.51 14.37 7.70
CA ALA A 25 3.50 14.56 6.64
C ALA A 25 2.78 14.71 5.29
N ALA A 26 3.05 15.82 4.60
CA ALA A 26 2.39 16.13 3.35
C ALA A 26 3.26 17.01 2.45
N TRP A 27 3.42 16.63 1.18
CA TRP A 27 3.98 17.49 0.14
C TRP A 27 2.90 17.91 -0.86
N ALA A 28 2.64 19.21 -0.96
CA ALA A 28 1.83 19.77 -2.03
C ALA A 28 2.75 20.21 -3.17
N VAL A 29 2.72 19.48 -4.30
CA VAL A 29 3.55 19.78 -5.46
C VAL A 29 2.65 20.03 -6.68
N ASP A 30 2.89 21.16 -7.35
CA ASP A 30 2.14 21.58 -8.54
C ASP A 30 2.68 20.87 -9.80
N LYS A 31 3.98 21.04 -10.08
CA LYS A 31 4.65 20.44 -11.23
C LYS A 31 6.14 20.19 -11.01
N ILE A 32 6.68 19.27 -11.80
CA ILE A 32 8.12 19.03 -11.98
C ILE A 32 8.49 19.45 -13.39
N ILE A 33 9.63 20.11 -13.55
CA ILE A 33 10.18 20.47 -14.87
C ILE A 33 11.54 19.79 -14.99
N LEU A 34 11.70 18.97 -16.03
CA LEU A 34 12.97 18.38 -16.41
C LEU A 34 13.52 19.17 -17.60
N GLU A 35 14.67 19.83 -17.43
CA GLU A 35 15.32 20.63 -18.46
C GLU A 35 16.59 19.93 -18.96
N ASP A 36 16.68 19.68 -20.26
CA ASP A 36 17.91 19.25 -20.92
C ASP A 36 18.78 20.48 -21.22
N LEU A 37 19.80 20.67 -20.39
CA LEU A 37 20.71 21.81 -20.45
C LEU A 37 21.59 21.83 -21.71
N PHE A 38 21.66 20.73 -22.47
CA PHE A 38 22.46 20.64 -23.70
C PHE A 38 21.61 20.78 -24.96
N ARG A 39 20.34 20.34 -24.92
CA ARG A 39 19.42 20.35 -26.07
C ARG A 39 18.44 21.53 -26.07
N ASP A 40 18.43 22.36 -25.02
CA ASP A 40 17.47 23.45 -24.83
C ASP A 40 16.01 22.95 -24.94
N ASP A 41 15.79 21.76 -24.40
CA ASP A 41 14.49 21.07 -24.39
C ASP A 41 14.01 20.94 -22.94
N SER A 42 12.70 20.93 -22.73
CA SER A 42 12.14 20.73 -21.39
C SER A 42 10.85 19.94 -21.41
N MET A 43 10.65 19.16 -20.37
CA MET A 43 9.47 18.35 -20.13
C MET A 43 8.80 18.79 -18.84
N GLU A 44 7.50 19.09 -18.92
CA GLU A 44 6.69 19.40 -17.75
C GLU A 44 5.87 18.18 -17.32
N PHE A 45 5.87 17.92 -16.01
CA PHE A 45 5.15 16.84 -15.37
C PHE A 45 4.21 17.44 -14.31
N PRO A 46 2.93 17.66 -14.66
CA PRO A 46 1.95 18.17 -13.71
C PRO A 46 1.64 17.13 -12.64
N VAL A 47 1.89 17.45 -11.36
CA VAL A 47 1.68 16.57 -10.22
C VAL A 47 0.25 16.74 -9.69
N ASN A 48 -0.15 17.96 -9.33
CA ASN A 48 -1.49 18.31 -8.83
C ASN A 48 -2.05 17.37 -7.73
N LYS A 49 -1.17 16.77 -6.92
CA LYS A 49 -1.51 15.86 -5.83
C LYS A 49 -0.87 16.32 -4.53
N ASN A 50 -1.55 16.04 -3.42
CA ASN A 50 -0.98 16.17 -2.08
C ASN A 50 -0.44 14.80 -1.67
N LEU A 51 0.87 14.67 -1.52
CA LEU A 51 1.51 13.39 -1.20
C LEU A 51 1.46 13.19 0.31
N THR A 52 0.60 12.29 0.78
CA THR A 52 0.37 12.02 2.20
C THR A 52 -0.22 10.63 2.40
N LEU A 53 0.04 10.00 3.55
CA LEU A 53 -0.63 8.75 3.96
C LEU A 53 -1.90 8.99 4.77
N ALA A 54 -2.28 10.25 5.04
CA ALA A 54 -3.41 10.57 5.92
C ALA A 54 -4.77 10.19 5.31
N ASP A 55 -4.91 10.29 3.99
CA ASP A 55 -6.18 10.12 3.29
C ASP A 55 -6.24 8.77 2.54
N PRO A 56 -7.39 8.06 2.56
CA PRO A 56 -7.55 6.85 1.76
C PRO A 56 -7.35 7.11 0.27
N GLY A 57 -6.56 6.26 -0.39
CA GLY A 57 -6.22 6.39 -1.81
C GLY A 57 -5.17 7.46 -2.11
N SER A 58 -4.65 8.14 -1.09
CA SER A 58 -3.44 8.95 -1.19
C SER A 58 -2.20 8.12 -0.89
N ASP A 59 -1.07 8.55 -1.44
CA ASP A 59 0.24 7.94 -1.25
C ASP A 59 1.28 9.05 -1.12
N ILE A 60 2.42 8.74 -0.50
CA ILE A 60 3.58 9.64 -0.41
C ILE A 60 4.50 9.54 -1.60
N SER A 61 4.21 8.59 -2.51
CA SER A 61 4.86 8.42 -3.80
C SER A 61 3.85 8.62 -4.93
N VAL A 62 4.23 9.36 -5.98
CA VAL A 62 3.42 9.56 -7.19
C VAL A 62 4.28 9.31 -8.42
N GLU A 63 3.71 8.61 -9.40
CA GLU A 63 4.31 8.46 -10.71
C GLU A 63 3.54 9.25 -11.76
N ILE A 64 4.27 9.97 -12.60
CA ILE A 64 3.72 10.76 -13.70
C ILE A 64 4.29 10.19 -15.00
N PRO A 65 3.45 9.66 -15.90
CA PRO A 65 3.93 9.15 -17.17
C PRO A 65 4.50 10.29 -18.01
N ALA A 66 5.61 10.04 -18.68
CA ALA A 66 6.16 10.96 -19.66
C ALA A 66 5.24 11.04 -20.87
N HIS A 67 4.89 12.25 -21.27
CA HIS A 67 4.12 12.49 -22.48
C HIS A 67 5.04 12.43 -23.70
N HIS A 68 4.98 11.34 -24.44
CA HIS A 68 5.61 11.25 -25.77
C HIS A 68 4.61 11.62 -26.85
N LYS A 69 5.10 12.21 -27.94
CA LYS A 69 4.26 12.72 -29.06
C LYS A 69 3.25 11.68 -29.60
N ASN A 70 3.55 10.39 -29.45
CA ASN A 70 2.75 9.28 -29.98
C ASN A 70 2.31 8.25 -28.92
N HIS A 71 2.68 8.41 -27.65
CA HIS A 71 2.38 7.42 -26.61
C HIS A 71 2.31 8.05 -25.22
N VAL A 72 1.29 7.65 -24.46
CA VAL A 72 1.16 7.94 -23.03
C VAL A 72 1.04 6.61 -22.33
N TRP A 73 1.97 6.33 -21.42
CA TRP A 73 1.93 5.13 -20.60
C TRP A 73 0.75 5.25 -19.61
N PRO A 74 -0.15 4.25 -19.52
CA PRO A 74 -1.27 4.32 -18.61
C PRO A 74 -0.79 4.22 -17.16
N VAL A 75 -1.55 4.85 -16.25
CA VAL A 75 -1.41 4.64 -14.81
C VAL A 75 -2.47 3.62 -14.41
N ASN A 76 -2.03 2.49 -13.86
CA ASN A 76 -2.88 1.36 -13.49
C ASN A 76 -3.09 1.33 -11.97
N GLN A 77 -4.21 0.73 -11.56
CA GLN A 77 -4.54 0.48 -10.16
C GLN A 77 -4.25 -0.98 -9.83
N TYR A 78 -3.05 -1.24 -9.32
CA TYR A 78 -2.66 -2.59 -8.93
C TYR A 78 -3.34 -2.96 -7.62
N VAL A 79 -4.09 -4.06 -7.62
CA VAL A 79 -4.73 -4.61 -6.42
C VAL A 79 -3.77 -5.60 -5.79
N ILE A 80 -3.40 -5.35 -4.54
CA ILE A 80 -2.45 -6.16 -3.78
C ILE A 80 -3.22 -6.87 -2.68
N GLU A 81 -3.26 -8.19 -2.75
CA GLU A 81 -3.81 -9.04 -1.71
C GLU A 81 -2.67 -9.69 -0.94
N VAL A 82 -2.59 -9.41 0.36
CA VAL A 82 -1.57 -9.92 1.26
C VAL A 82 -2.20 -10.95 2.18
N GLU A 83 -1.71 -12.18 2.15
CA GLU A 83 -2.21 -13.27 3.00
C GLU A 83 -1.23 -13.52 4.16
N THR A 84 -1.68 -13.22 5.37
CA THR A 84 -0.95 -13.58 6.59
C THR A 84 -1.25 -15.04 6.92
N GLY A 85 -0.21 -15.82 7.24
CA GLY A 85 -0.40 -17.26 7.51
C GLY A 85 -1.21 -17.53 8.77
N ASP A 86 -1.62 -18.78 8.93
CA ASP A 86 -2.43 -19.25 10.06
C ASP A 86 -1.57 -19.85 11.20
N GLU A 87 -0.29 -19.51 11.26
CA GLU A 87 0.59 -19.92 12.35
C GLU A 87 0.29 -19.14 13.65
N GLU A 88 0.58 -19.73 14.81
CA GLU A 88 0.44 -19.03 16.08
C GLU A 88 1.40 -17.85 16.16
N GLY A 89 0.88 -16.64 16.39
CA GLY A 89 1.67 -15.41 16.41
C GLY A 89 2.06 -14.88 15.02
N ALA A 90 1.40 -15.34 13.95
CA ALA A 90 1.67 -14.90 12.58
C ALA A 90 1.38 -13.42 12.30
N GLU A 91 0.58 -12.77 13.14
CA GLU A 91 0.07 -11.41 12.96
C GLU A 91 1.10 -10.31 13.22
N THR A 92 0.85 -9.12 12.68
CA THR A 92 1.72 -7.95 12.93
C THR A 92 0.93 -6.65 13.02
N SER A 93 1.48 -5.70 13.78
CA SER A 93 1.02 -4.31 13.85
C SER A 93 1.98 -3.33 13.20
N GLU A 94 3.05 -3.83 12.57
CA GLU A 94 4.06 -2.99 11.92
C GLU A 94 3.53 -2.36 10.63
N VAL A 95 4.24 -1.33 10.17
CA VAL A 95 3.96 -0.70 8.88
C VAL A 95 4.57 -1.55 7.76
N ILE A 96 3.71 -2.13 6.92
CA ILE A 96 4.10 -2.98 5.78
C ILE A 96 4.25 -2.12 4.52
N HIS A 97 5.26 -2.43 3.70
CA HIS A 97 5.45 -1.85 2.38
C HIS A 97 5.74 -2.92 1.33
N VAL A 98 5.55 -2.53 0.07
CA VAL A 98 5.87 -3.33 -1.12
C VAL A 98 6.55 -2.50 -2.20
N ASN A 99 7.31 -3.14 -3.08
CA ASN A 99 7.76 -2.59 -4.36
C ASN A 99 7.55 -3.65 -5.45
N LEU A 100 6.71 -3.37 -6.43
CA LEU A 100 6.44 -4.27 -7.55
C LEU A 100 7.48 -4.05 -8.65
N PHE A 101 8.00 -5.14 -9.23
CA PHE A 101 8.91 -5.09 -10.36
C PHE A 101 8.29 -5.81 -11.57
N GLY A 102 8.27 -5.11 -12.71
CA GLY A 102 7.83 -5.69 -13.97
C GLY A 102 8.76 -5.32 -15.12
N THR A 103 8.46 -5.90 -16.29
CA THR A 103 9.26 -5.72 -17.51
C THR A 103 9.43 -4.27 -17.99
N LEU A 104 8.61 -3.34 -17.52
CA LEU A 104 8.64 -1.94 -17.92
C LEU A 104 9.11 -0.96 -16.82
N GLY A 105 9.41 -1.46 -15.62
CA GLY A 105 9.90 -0.67 -14.48
C GLY A 105 9.40 -1.22 -13.14
N ASP A 106 9.66 -0.48 -12.06
CA ASP A 106 9.21 -0.80 -10.70
C ASP A 106 8.10 0.17 -10.22
N SER A 107 7.40 -0.11 -9.14
CA SER A 107 6.41 0.83 -8.56
C SER A 107 7.01 1.83 -7.58
N GLY A 108 8.26 1.62 -7.16
CA GLY A 108 8.82 2.24 -5.97
C GLY A 108 8.22 1.65 -4.70
N LYS A 109 8.70 2.12 -3.56
CA LYS A 109 8.20 1.68 -2.25
C LYS A 109 6.79 2.24 -2.01
N ARG A 110 5.84 1.36 -1.67
CA ARG A 110 4.42 1.66 -1.44
C ARG A 110 3.99 1.14 -0.08
N TYR A 111 3.49 2.02 0.77
CA TYR A 111 3.06 1.66 2.12
C TYR A 111 1.61 1.20 2.14
N LEU A 112 1.36 0.03 2.76
CA LEU A 112 0.05 -0.61 2.80
C LEU A 112 -0.77 -0.12 4.01
N ILE A 113 -1.15 1.16 3.98
CA ILE A 113 -1.80 1.84 5.12
C ILE A 113 -3.31 1.60 5.16
N HIS A 114 -3.97 1.73 4.01
CA HIS A 114 -5.44 1.74 3.91
C HIS A 114 -5.93 0.48 3.21
N ASN A 115 -6.37 -0.52 3.97
CA ASN A 115 -7.05 -1.67 3.38
C ASN A 115 -8.46 -1.31 2.91
N THR A 116 -8.94 -1.97 1.87
CA THR A 116 -10.27 -1.70 1.30
C THR A 116 -11.42 -2.11 2.23
N GLU A 117 -11.16 -3.08 3.12
CA GLU A 117 -12.13 -3.66 4.04
C GLU A 117 -12.29 -2.88 5.36
N LYS A 118 -11.44 -1.87 5.62
CA LYS A 118 -11.49 -0.98 6.80
C LYS A 118 -11.49 -1.73 8.15
N ARG A 119 -10.84 -2.89 8.21
CA ARG A 119 -10.63 -3.69 9.43
C ARG A 119 -9.16 -3.69 9.85
N SER A 120 -8.86 -4.20 11.05
CA SER A 120 -7.49 -4.50 11.47
C SER A 120 -6.80 -5.35 10.40
N LYS A 121 -5.59 -4.97 10.03
CA LYS A 121 -4.82 -5.57 8.93
C LYS A 121 -3.84 -6.62 9.46
N PHE A 122 -3.41 -7.52 8.59
CA PHE A 122 -2.32 -8.47 8.83
C PHE A 122 -2.55 -9.35 10.07
N GLN A 123 -3.80 -9.75 10.28
CA GLN A 123 -4.18 -10.66 11.36
C GLN A 123 -3.92 -12.10 10.92
N ARG A 124 -3.72 -13.01 11.87
CA ARG A 124 -3.50 -14.44 11.59
C ARG A 124 -4.61 -15.00 10.66
N GLY A 125 -4.19 -15.69 9.60
CA GLY A 125 -5.08 -16.32 8.62
C GLY A 125 -5.92 -15.34 7.78
N GLN A 126 -5.60 -14.04 7.82
CA GLN A 126 -6.34 -13.00 7.10
C GLN A 126 -5.70 -12.67 5.76
N THR A 127 -6.55 -12.48 4.74
CA THR A 127 -6.19 -11.77 3.51
C THR A 127 -6.62 -10.31 3.61
N ASP A 128 -5.71 -9.39 3.35
CA ASP A 128 -5.95 -7.95 3.30
C ASP A 128 -5.72 -7.40 1.90
N THR A 129 -6.64 -6.55 1.43
CA THR A 129 -6.60 -5.98 0.09
C THR A 129 -6.24 -4.50 0.10
N PHE A 130 -5.30 -4.11 -0.76
CA PHE A 130 -4.82 -2.73 -0.96
C PHE A 130 -4.82 -2.37 -2.44
N ILE A 131 -4.81 -1.06 -2.72
CA ILE A 131 -4.71 -0.54 -4.08
C ILE A 131 -3.56 0.46 -4.12
N ILE A 132 -2.66 0.28 -5.08
CA ILE A 132 -1.59 1.25 -5.38
C ILE A 132 -1.71 1.73 -6.82
N GLU A 133 -1.26 2.95 -7.09
CA GLU A 133 -1.17 3.49 -8.44
C GLU A 133 0.29 3.46 -8.92
N ALA A 134 0.52 2.92 -10.11
CA ALA A 134 1.82 2.97 -10.78
C ALA A 134 1.64 3.09 -12.29
N VAL A 135 2.59 3.74 -12.97
CA VAL A 135 2.68 3.69 -14.43
C VAL A 135 2.92 2.24 -14.85
N ASP A 136 2.31 1.83 -15.95
CA ASP A 136 2.36 0.46 -16.48
C ASP A 136 3.72 -0.23 -16.29
N LEU A 137 3.73 -1.24 -15.43
CA LEU A 137 4.89 -2.06 -15.10
C LEU A 137 5.09 -3.18 -16.12
N GLY A 138 4.15 -3.37 -17.05
CA GLY A 138 4.10 -4.53 -17.92
C GLY A 138 3.91 -5.82 -17.11
N ARG A 139 4.44 -6.94 -17.63
CA ARG A 139 4.37 -8.23 -16.92
C ARG A 139 5.16 -8.15 -15.62
N LEU A 140 4.51 -8.45 -14.51
CA LEU A 140 5.16 -8.53 -13.19
C LEU A 140 6.07 -9.76 -13.10
N GLU A 141 7.24 -9.58 -12.50
CA GLU A 141 8.29 -10.61 -12.40
C GLU A 141 8.74 -10.85 -10.96
N ALA A 142 8.75 -9.79 -10.14
CA ALA A 142 9.13 -9.87 -8.73
C ALA A 142 8.40 -8.80 -7.91
N LEU A 143 8.45 -8.93 -6.60
CA LEU A 143 8.14 -7.84 -5.67
C LEU A 143 9.05 -7.92 -4.45
N ILE A 144 9.36 -6.77 -3.87
CA ILE A 144 9.88 -6.71 -2.50
C ILE A 144 8.70 -6.47 -1.58
N VAL A 145 8.66 -7.18 -0.46
CA VAL A 145 7.72 -6.95 0.64
C VAL A 145 8.53 -6.80 1.92
N GLY A 146 8.12 -5.87 2.78
CA GLY A 146 8.83 -5.66 4.03
C GLY A 146 8.05 -4.90 5.07
N HIS A 147 8.65 -4.77 6.24
CA HIS A 147 8.11 -4.01 7.35
C HIS A 147 9.20 -3.29 8.14
N HIS A 148 8.79 -2.23 8.84
CA HIS A 148 9.64 -1.50 9.76
C HIS A 148 9.42 -2.02 11.19
N GLY A 149 10.33 -2.84 11.69
CA GLY A 149 10.25 -3.40 13.03
C GLY A 149 11.61 -3.92 13.48
N HIS A 150 12.07 -3.51 14.66
CA HIS A 150 13.43 -3.81 15.17
C HIS A 150 13.42 -4.85 16.31
N SER A 151 12.30 -5.54 16.51
CA SER A 151 12.12 -6.42 17.65
C SER A 151 11.78 -7.86 17.23
N PRO A 152 12.19 -8.88 17.98
CA PRO A 152 11.72 -10.25 17.77
C PRO A 152 10.19 -10.39 17.78
N SER A 153 9.48 -9.50 18.49
CA SER A 153 8.01 -9.43 18.49
C SER A 153 7.40 -8.80 17.23
N SER A 154 8.23 -8.26 16.34
CA SER A 154 7.81 -7.73 15.03
C SER A 154 7.81 -8.82 13.95
N ALA A 155 8.08 -10.09 14.30
CA ALA A 155 8.03 -11.20 13.37
C ALA A 155 6.64 -11.32 12.75
N TRP A 156 6.57 -11.44 11.43
CA TRP A 156 5.32 -11.57 10.69
C TRP A 156 5.39 -12.79 9.78
N PHE A 157 4.41 -13.69 9.84
CA PHE A 157 4.38 -14.84 8.93
C PHE A 157 3.58 -14.50 7.69
N LEU A 158 4.28 -14.29 6.57
CA LEU A 158 3.68 -14.02 5.28
C LEU A 158 3.50 -15.33 4.50
N GLU A 159 2.25 -15.67 4.18
CA GLU A 159 1.93 -16.84 3.36
C GLU A 159 2.23 -16.55 1.89
N LYS A 160 1.61 -15.50 1.34
CA LYS A 160 1.82 -15.06 -0.04
C LYS A 160 1.34 -13.63 -0.27
N VAL A 161 1.81 -13.04 -1.35
CA VAL A 161 1.23 -11.84 -1.95
C VAL A 161 0.66 -12.21 -3.32
N SER A 162 -0.51 -11.68 -3.67
CA SER A 162 -1.03 -11.76 -5.02
C SER A 162 -1.40 -10.39 -5.56
N VAL A 163 -1.20 -10.20 -6.88
CA VAL A 163 -1.37 -8.90 -7.53
C VAL A 163 -2.26 -9.01 -8.75
N LYS A 164 -3.25 -8.11 -8.87
CA LYS A 164 -4.01 -7.86 -10.10
C LYS A 164 -3.59 -6.52 -10.70
N GLU A 165 -3.59 -6.41 -12.02
CA GLU A 165 -3.24 -5.16 -12.71
C GLU A 165 -4.38 -4.12 -12.71
N SER A 166 -5.60 -4.57 -12.40
CA SER A 166 -6.77 -3.70 -12.19
C SER A 166 -7.79 -4.33 -11.24
N VAL A 167 -8.67 -3.50 -10.69
CA VAL A 167 -9.80 -3.93 -9.83
C VAL A 167 -10.79 -4.87 -10.55
N THR A 168 -10.85 -4.82 -11.87
CA THR A 168 -11.73 -5.65 -12.70
C THR A 168 -11.05 -6.91 -13.22
N ASP A 169 -9.74 -7.06 -13.02
CA ASP A 169 -9.05 -8.23 -13.52
C ASP A 169 -9.43 -9.48 -12.74
N THR A 170 -9.63 -10.53 -13.52
CA THR A 170 -9.87 -11.89 -13.01
C THR A 170 -8.57 -12.67 -12.89
N THR A 171 -7.44 -12.07 -13.27
CA THR A 171 -6.14 -12.74 -13.31
C THR A 171 -5.23 -12.19 -12.22
N LYS A 172 -4.59 -13.07 -11.45
CA LYS A 172 -3.68 -12.74 -10.35
C LYS A 172 -2.28 -13.29 -10.62
N TYR A 173 -1.27 -12.48 -10.41
CA TYR A 173 0.12 -12.91 -10.27
C TYR A 173 0.36 -13.38 -8.83
N ILE A 174 0.93 -14.56 -8.64
CA ILE A 174 1.13 -15.17 -7.32
C ILE A 174 2.62 -15.12 -6.93
N PHE A 175 2.90 -14.57 -5.76
CA PHE A 175 4.22 -14.46 -5.15
C PHE A 175 4.21 -15.21 -3.81
N PRO A 176 4.53 -16.51 -3.80
CA PRO A 176 4.54 -17.30 -2.57
C PRO A 176 5.71 -16.89 -1.66
N CYS A 177 5.48 -16.94 -0.34
CA CYS A 177 6.51 -16.67 0.67
C CYS A 177 6.63 -17.84 1.65
N GLY A 178 5.56 -18.12 2.43
CA GLY A 178 5.51 -19.21 3.40
C GLY A 178 6.60 -19.15 4.48
N SER A 179 6.96 -17.95 4.93
CA SER A 179 8.08 -17.74 5.85
C SER A 179 7.84 -16.56 6.81
N TRP A 180 8.54 -16.59 7.94
CA TRP A 180 8.65 -15.46 8.87
C TRP A 180 9.52 -14.36 8.28
N LEU A 181 9.01 -13.13 8.30
CA LEU A 181 9.76 -11.90 8.04
C LEU A 181 10.14 -11.29 9.38
N LEU A 182 11.44 -11.30 9.67
CA LEU A 182 12.05 -10.73 10.86
C LEU A 182 13.27 -9.92 10.44
N ASP A 183 13.55 -8.79 11.09
CA ASP A 183 14.81 -8.09 10.94
C ASP A 183 15.90 -8.88 11.68
N ASP A 184 16.65 -9.69 10.94
CA ASP A 184 17.75 -10.50 11.45
C ASP A 184 19.12 -9.79 11.35
N ASN A 185 19.15 -8.60 10.75
CA ASN A 185 20.38 -7.87 10.44
C ASN A 185 20.58 -6.60 11.30
N ASP A 186 19.68 -6.34 12.25
CA ASP A 186 19.64 -5.13 13.08
C ASP A 186 19.61 -3.83 12.23
N LEU A 187 19.04 -3.89 11.02
CA LEU A 187 18.95 -2.75 10.09
C LEU A 187 17.66 -1.94 10.28
N GLY A 188 16.75 -2.43 11.10
CA GLY A 188 15.46 -1.81 11.38
C GLY A 188 14.39 -2.06 10.35
N VAL A 189 14.67 -2.91 9.37
CA VAL A 189 13.78 -3.26 8.27
C VAL A 189 13.96 -4.73 7.93
N ALA A 190 12.85 -5.46 7.89
CA ALA A 190 12.80 -6.79 7.32
C ALA A 190 12.25 -6.68 5.90
N GLU A 191 13.03 -7.05 4.87
CA GLU A 191 12.57 -7.09 3.48
C GLU A 191 12.88 -8.45 2.85
N LEU A 192 11.99 -8.93 2.00
CA LEU A 192 12.18 -10.14 1.21
C LEU A 192 11.77 -9.87 -0.24
N GLU A 193 12.63 -10.28 -1.17
CA GLU A 193 12.31 -10.31 -2.59
C GLU A 193 11.61 -11.63 -2.93
N LEU A 194 10.40 -11.53 -3.47
CA LEU A 194 9.59 -12.65 -3.92
C LEU A 194 9.52 -12.65 -5.44
N TYR A 195 9.64 -13.83 -6.04
CA TYR A 195 9.53 -13.99 -7.49
C TYR A 195 8.15 -14.50 -7.88
N MET A 196 7.66 -14.04 -9.03
CA MET A 196 6.40 -14.50 -9.60
C MET A 196 6.49 -16.00 -9.91
N ASP A 197 5.63 -16.79 -9.27
CA ASP A 197 5.57 -18.24 -9.47
C ASP A 197 4.62 -18.60 -10.62
N ARG A 198 3.40 -18.08 -10.55
CA ARG A 198 2.33 -18.41 -11.49
C ARG A 198 1.30 -17.32 -11.62
N VAL A 199 0.48 -17.46 -12.67
CA VAL A 199 -0.67 -16.62 -12.93
C VAL A 199 -1.93 -17.46 -12.80
N GLU A 200 -2.84 -17.05 -11.90
CA GLU A 200 -4.11 -17.72 -11.63
C GLU A 200 -5.29 -16.93 -12.20
N LYS A 201 -6.35 -17.62 -12.63
CA LYS A 201 -7.61 -17.00 -13.03
C LYS A 201 -8.66 -17.30 -11.96
N GLU A 202 -9.36 -16.27 -11.52
CA GLU A 202 -10.57 -16.42 -10.69
C GLU A 202 -11.68 -17.04 -11.54
N ASP A 203 -12.07 -18.26 -11.18
CA ASP A 203 -13.22 -18.93 -11.78
C ASP A 203 -14.52 -18.24 -11.32
N GLN A 204 -15.31 -17.70 -12.25
CA GLN A 204 -16.59 -17.03 -11.95
C GLN A 204 -17.74 -17.98 -11.57
N ASN A 205 -17.46 -19.21 -11.15
CA ASN A 205 -18.52 -20.18 -10.89
C ASN A 205 -18.65 -20.44 -9.38
N ASN A 206 -19.54 -19.68 -8.71
CA ASN A 206 -20.35 -20.11 -7.56
C ASN A 206 -21.30 -19.00 -7.12
N ASN A 207 -22.54 -19.01 -7.66
CA ASN A 207 -23.78 -19.02 -6.88
C ASN A 207 -24.99 -18.89 -7.83
N ALA A 208 -25.46 -20.03 -8.33
CA ALA A 208 -26.85 -20.21 -8.72
C ALA A 208 -27.48 -21.18 -7.70
N ASP A 209 -28.21 -20.59 -6.76
CA ASP A 209 -29.53 -21.01 -6.30
C ASP A 209 -29.76 -22.49 -5.95
N GLU A 210 -29.73 -22.81 -4.66
CA GLU A 210 -30.67 -23.75 -4.04
C GLU A 210 -30.94 -23.31 -2.59
N THR A 211 -32.12 -22.74 -2.34
CA THR A 211 -33.03 -23.19 -1.27
C THR A 211 -34.35 -22.43 -1.39
N ASP A 212 -35.28 -23.04 -2.13
CA ASP A 212 -36.68 -22.64 -2.17
C ASP A 212 -37.50 -23.54 -1.25
N GLY A 213 -38.22 -22.92 -0.30
CA GLY A 213 -39.52 -23.39 0.21
C GLY A 213 -39.56 -24.37 1.38
N ALA A 214 -39.98 -23.88 2.55
CA ALA A 214 -41.25 -24.30 3.18
C ALA A 214 -41.64 -23.43 4.40
N ASN A 215 -42.82 -22.82 4.31
CA ASN A 215 -43.63 -22.13 5.34
C ASN A 215 -43.75 -22.86 6.68
N THR A 216 -43.93 -22.14 7.80
CA THR A 216 -45.26 -21.82 8.42
C THR A 216 -45.10 -21.09 9.78
N GLU A 217 -45.92 -20.06 10.00
CA GLU A 217 -46.76 -19.73 11.18
C GLU A 217 -46.29 -20.21 12.59
N GLU A 218 -46.39 -19.51 13.73
CA GLU A 218 -47.12 -18.33 14.19
C GLU A 218 -46.75 -18.10 15.69
N LEU A 219 -47.15 -16.94 16.24
CA LEU A 219 -47.47 -16.62 17.66
C LEU A 219 -46.46 -15.92 18.60
N ASN A 220 -46.95 -14.75 19.04
CA ASN A 220 -46.56 -13.82 20.09
C ASN A 220 -46.47 -14.40 21.51
N THR A 221 -45.68 -13.76 22.40
CA THR A 221 -46.11 -13.04 23.65
C THR A 221 -44.88 -12.45 24.35
N GLN A 222 -44.75 -11.12 24.43
CA GLN A 222 -45.12 -10.20 25.54
C GLN A 222 -44.20 -10.17 26.78
N ASN A 223 -43.72 -8.94 27.06
CA ASN A 223 -43.39 -8.31 28.35
C ASN A 223 -42.31 -8.97 29.24
N ASP A 224 -41.48 -8.26 30.00
CA ASP A 224 -41.75 -7.02 30.72
C ASP A 224 -40.44 -6.27 31.12
N GLN A 225 -40.66 -5.03 31.52
CA GLN A 225 -39.77 -3.93 31.82
C GLN A 225 -38.82 -4.12 33.02
N SER A 226 -37.76 -3.29 32.99
CA SER A 226 -37.28 -2.42 34.09
C SER A 226 -35.81 -2.65 34.47
N ASN A 227 -35.00 -1.68 34.89
CA ASN A 227 -34.86 -0.23 34.72
C ASN A 227 -33.61 0.14 35.55
N LYS A 228 -33.02 1.32 35.25
CA LYS A 228 -32.08 2.12 36.06
C LYS A 228 -30.60 1.71 36.10
N LEU A 229 -29.71 2.51 35.51
CA LEU A 229 -29.15 3.80 36.03
C LEU A 229 -28.39 3.66 37.35
N THR A 230 -27.09 3.90 37.28
CA THR A 230 -26.41 4.90 38.11
C THR A 230 -25.30 5.58 37.32
N LYS A 231 -25.01 6.80 37.77
CA LYS A 231 -24.34 7.93 37.12
C LYS A 231 -23.21 8.38 38.06
N ASN A 232 -22.32 9.24 37.55
CA ASN A 232 -21.41 10.15 38.27
C ASN A 232 -20.03 9.55 38.62
N ASN A 233 -18.88 10.24 38.57
CA ASN A 233 -18.55 11.62 38.17
C ASN A 233 -17.01 11.83 38.31
N ASP A 234 -16.55 12.94 37.70
CA ASP A 234 -15.47 13.85 38.13
C ASP A 234 -13.98 13.60 37.77
N ASP A 235 -13.50 14.50 36.90
CA ASP A 235 -12.37 15.45 37.04
C ASP A 235 -10.92 14.97 37.25
N ASN A 236 -10.03 15.27 36.28
CA ASN A 236 -9.11 16.43 36.38
C ASN A 236 -8.05 16.54 35.26
N LYS A 237 -7.93 17.78 34.72
CA LYS A 237 -6.71 18.58 34.38
C LYS A 237 -5.54 18.04 33.53
N SER A 238 -5.30 18.71 32.40
CA SER A 238 -3.98 19.04 31.79
C SER A 238 -3.21 20.10 32.63
N PRO A 239 -1.99 20.62 32.27
CA PRO A 239 -1.15 20.46 31.05
C PRO A 239 0.38 20.32 31.32
N ASP A 240 1.21 20.14 30.27
CA ASP A 240 2.22 21.13 29.81
C ASP A 240 3.17 20.55 28.74
N ASN A 241 3.64 21.47 27.90
CA ASN A 241 4.52 21.41 26.74
C ASN A 241 5.92 20.87 27.02
N THR A 242 6.60 20.41 25.96
CA THR A 242 7.91 20.98 25.58
C THR A 242 8.24 20.67 24.12
N GLU A 243 8.44 21.74 23.35
CA GLU A 243 9.08 21.74 22.02
C GLU A 243 10.51 21.20 22.14
N HIS A 244 10.99 20.44 21.16
CA HIS A 244 12.41 20.46 20.74
C HIS A 244 12.48 20.38 19.21
N ARG A 245 13.17 21.38 18.65
CA ARG A 245 13.55 21.52 17.24
C ARG A 245 14.79 20.68 16.92
N ASN A 246 15.05 20.58 15.61
CA ASN A 246 16.23 20.09 14.87
C ASN A 246 15.95 18.74 14.21
N SER A 247 16.35 18.48 12.96
CA SER A 247 17.14 19.24 11.97
C SER A 247 16.94 18.55 10.62
N ASP A 248 17.13 19.30 9.55
CA ASP A 248 17.08 18.85 8.16
C ASP A 248 17.97 17.63 7.89
N GLU A 249 17.46 16.65 7.16
CA GLU A 249 18.29 15.67 6.45
C GLU A 249 17.67 15.39 5.08
N ILE A 250 18.53 15.53 4.06
CA ILE A 250 18.23 15.45 2.63
C ILE A 250 18.46 14.01 2.20
N ASP A 251 17.55 13.41 1.43
CA ASP A 251 17.86 12.14 0.76
C ASP A 251 17.33 12.02 -0.67
N ARG A 252 18.03 11.13 -1.38
CA ARG A 252 18.28 11.02 -2.82
C ARG A 252 17.07 10.60 -3.66
N VAL A 253 17.13 10.93 -4.96
CA VAL A 253 16.21 10.47 -6.01
C VAL A 253 16.97 9.48 -6.90
N GLU A 254 16.45 8.26 -7.06
CA GLU A 254 16.94 7.26 -8.03
C GLU A 254 15.93 7.12 -9.19
N THR A 255 16.46 6.78 -10.37
CA THR A 255 15.76 6.67 -11.67
C THR A 255 15.40 5.24 -12.02
#